data_AF-A0A933VG51-F1
#
_entry.id   AF-A0A933VG51-F1
#
_cell.length_a   1.000
_cell.length_b   1.000
_cell.length_c   1.000
_cell.angle_alpha   90.00
_cell.angle_beta   90.00
_cell.angle_gamma   90.00
#
_symmetry.space_group_name_H-M   'P 1'
#
loop_
_entity.id
_entity.type
_entity.pdbx_description
1 polymer ?
#
loop_
_entity_poly.entity_id
_entity_poly.type
_entity_poly.pdbx_seq_one_letter_code
_entity_poly.pdbx_strand_id
1 'polypeptide(L)'
;ADYRQVIQAEGNGVFIFLDPPYFSATDSRLYGRNGVLHTSFDHDSFAQEMRRCQHQWMITYDDSEEIRDSFNFAYQFAWTLQYGMNNYKKSFAEKGNELILTNYRVAKQVNLSTRE
;
A
#
# COMPACT_ATOMS: atom_id res chain seq x y z
N ALA A 1 7.33 16.57 7.27
CA ALA A 1 8.66 16.04 6.93
C ALA A 1 8.51 15.21 5.66
N ASP A 2 9.50 15.24 4.77
CA ASP A 2 9.49 14.47 3.51
C ASP A 2 9.89 13.01 3.80
N TYR A 3 9.14 12.03 3.26
CA TYR A 3 9.41 10.59 3.44
C TYR A 3 10.81 10.20 2.93
N ARG A 4 11.35 10.95 1.96
CA ARG A 4 12.68 10.72 1.37
C ARG A 4 13.79 10.69 2.41
N GLN A 5 13.66 11.48 3.48
CA GLN A 5 14.65 11.53 4.56
C GLN A 5 14.79 10.20 5.29
N VAL A 6 13.68 9.45 5.43
CA VAL A 6 13.67 8.17 6.14
C VAL A 6 14.21 7.05 5.26
N ILE A 7 13.84 7.02 3.98
CA ILE A 7 14.29 5.96 3.05
C ILE A 7 15.75 6.11 2.62
N GLN A 8 16.31 7.33 2.68
CA GLN A 8 17.71 7.62 2.31
C GLN A 8 18.67 7.59 3.50
N ALA A 9 18.16 7.56 4.74
CA ALA A 9 19.01 7.50 5.92
C ALA A 9 19.79 6.18 5.95
N GLU A 10 21.09 6.25 6.29
CA GLU A 10 21.89 5.05 6.48
C GLU A 10 21.44 4.28 7.72
N GLY A 11 21.52 2.95 7.66
CA GLY A 11 21.18 2.09 8.79
C GLY A 11 21.28 0.61 8.42
N ASN A 12 21.57 -0.23 9.41
CA ASN A 12 21.64 -1.68 9.23
C ASN A 12 20.41 -2.34 9.88
N GLY A 13 19.74 -3.24 9.16
CA GLY A 13 18.57 -3.94 9.68
C GLY A 13 17.35 -3.05 9.90
N VAL A 14 17.25 -1.94 9.16
CA VAL A 14 16.09 -1.04 9.24
C VAL A 14 14.91 -1.64 8.49
N PHE A 15 13.75 -1.54 9.11
CA PHE A 15 12.46 -1.88 8.52
C PHE A 15 11.59 -0.63 8.44
N ILE A 16 11.00 -0.38 7.26
CA ILE A 16 10.19 0.81 7.00
C ILE A 16 8.76 0.38 6.65
N PHE A 17 7.80 0.89 7.40
CA PHE A 17 6.39 0.77 7.07
C PHE A 17 5.88 2.10 6.48
N LEU A 18 5.20 2.02 5.34
CA LEU A 18 4.73 3.18 4.57
C LEU A 18 3.25 3.03 4.23
N ASP A 19 2.47 4.05 4.52
CA ASP A 19 1.05 4.15 4.18
C ASP A 19 0.81 5.45 3.39
N PRO A 20 1.22 5.49 2.11
CA PRO A 20 1.08 6.68 1.26
C PRO A 20 -0.40 6.99 0.95
N PRO A 21 -0.72 8.21 0.49
CA PRO A 21 -2.07 8.52 0.00
C PRO A 21 -2.49 7.50 -1.07
N TYR A 22 -3.71 6.96 -0.96
CA TYR A 22 -4.21 5.97 -1.93
C TYR A 22 -4.45 6.59 -3.30
N PHE A 23 -4.24 5.80 -4.35
CA PHE A 23 -4.38 6.26 -5.73
C PHE A 23 -5.81 6.70 -6.01
N SER A 24 -6.80 5.91 -5.59
CA SER A 24 -8.24 6.24 -5.61
C SER A 24 -8.64 7.48 -4.81
N ALA A 25 -7.83 7.91 -3.83
CA ALA A 25 -8.02 9.17 -3.10
C ALA A 25 -7.53 10.39 -3.90
N THR A 26 -6.90 10.21 -5.06
CA THR A 26 -6.61 11.29 -6.01
C THR A 26 -7.90 11.73 -6.72
N ASP A 27 -8.82 10.80 -6.96
CA ASP A 27 -10.10 11.06 -7.64
C ASP A 27 -11.18 11.54 -6.66
N SER A 28 -11.13 11.05 -5.42
CA SER A 28 -12.00 11.51 -4.33
C SER A 28 -11.27 12.55 -3.48
N ARG A 29 -11.69 13.82 -3.56
CA ARG A 29 -11.17 15.02 -2.88
C ARG A 29 -11.24 14.98 -1.32
N LEU A 30 -11.15 13.80 -0.72
CA LEU A 30 -11.34 13.48 0.69
C LEU A 30 -10.23 14.02 1.58
N TYR A 31 -9.05 14.27 1.01
CA TYR A 31 -7.97 14.93 1.70
C TYR A 31 -7.74 16.31 1.06
N GLY A 32 -7.61 17.34 1.89
CA GLY A 32 -7.32 18.72 1.47
C GLY A 32 -8.32 19.77 1.95
N ARG A 33 -7.86 20.68 2.81
CA ARG A 33 -8.56 21.95 3.03
C ARG A 33 -8.51 22.74 1.71
N ASN A 34 -9.66 23.00 1.10
CA ASN A 34 -9.80 23.81 -0.12
C ASN A 34 -9.07 23.30 -1.37
N GLY A 35 -8.93 21.98 -1.57
CA GLY A 35 -8.62 21.41 -2.89
C GLY A 35 -7.27 21.77 -3.53
N VAL A 36 -6.33 22.35 -2.80
CA VAL A 36 -5.01 22.79 -3.31
C VAL A 36 -3.86 21.84 -2.94
N LEU A 37 -4.09 20.85 -2.06
CA LEU A 37 -3.01 20.01 -1.51
C LEU A 37 -3.00 18.53 -1.94
N HIS A 38 -3.84 18.11 -2.90
CA HIS A 38 -3.97 16.69 -3.28
C HIS A 38 -3.85 16.44 -4.78
N THR A 39 -2.81 17.00 -5.40
CA THR A 39 -2.42 16.70 -6.78
C THR A 39 -0.92 16.44 -6.94
N SER A 40 -0.17 16.31 -5.84
CA SER A 40 1.30 16.32 -5.89
C SER A 40 1.99 15.15 -5.18
N PHE A 41 1.27 14.08 -4.83
CA PHE A 41 1.97 12.82 -4.54
C PHE A 41 2.24 12.10 -5.86
N ASP A 42 3.48 12.18 -6.30
CA ASP A 42 3.94 11.50 -7.50
C ASP A 42 4.21 10.03 -7.17
N HIS A 43 3.23 9.18 -7.47
CA HIS A 43 3.29 7.73 -7.23
C HIS A 43 4.42 7.07 -8.04
N ASP A 44 4.71 7.57 -9.24
CA ASP A 44 5.79 7.05 -10.08
C ASP A 44 7.15 7.37 -9.47
N SER A 45 7.34 8.62 -9.02
CA SER A 45 8.55 9.02 -8.29
C SER A 45 8.69 8.20 -7.00
N PHE A 46 7.61 7.98 -6.27
CA PHE A 46 7.63 7.16 -5.06
C PHE A 46 8.05 5.72 -5.37
N ALA A 47 7.48 5.07 -6.38
CA ALA A 47 7.86 3.71 -6.77
C ALA A 47 9.33 3.62 -7.19
N GLN A 48 9.85 4.63 -7.90
CA GLN A 48 11.27 4.70 -8.28
C GLN A 48 12.20 4.82 -7.07
N GLU A 49 11.83 5.64 -6.08
CA GLU A 49 12.61 5.79 -4.85
C GLU A 49 12.56 4.50 -4.01
N MET A 50 11.40 3.84 -3.93
CA MET A 50 11.26 2.56 -3.22
C MET A 50 12.06 1.42 -3.89
N ARG A 51 12.24 1.48 -5.22
CA ARG A 51 13.13 0.57 -5.96
C ARG A 51 14.60 0.73 -5.59
N ARG A 52 15.02 1.95 -5.21
CA ARG A 52 16.40 2.27 -4.82
C ARG A 52 16.65 2.07 -3.32
N CYS A 53 15.60 2.02 -2.51
CA CYS A 53 15.69 1.84 -1.07
C CYS A 53 16.30 0.47 -0.71
N GLN A 54 17.40 0.50 0.06
CA GLN A 54 18.11 -0.70 0.49
C GLN A 54 17.49 -1.35 1.74
N HIS A 55 16.73 -0.58 2.52
CA HIS A 55 16.04 -1.06 3.70
C HIS A 55 14.92 -2.01 3.33
N GLN A 56 14.58 -2.91 4.24
CA GLN A 56 13.37 -3.70 4.09
C GLN A 56 12.16 -2.78 4.26
N TRP A 57 11.19 -2.90 3.38
CA TRP A 57 9.99 -2.08 3.46
C TRP A 57 8.71 -2.85 3.18
N MET A 58 7.64 -2.36 3.78
CA MET A 58 6.27 -2.81 3.57
C MET A 58 5.38 -1.58 3.30
N ILE A 59 4.62 -1.63 2.21
CA ILE A 59 3.72 -0.55 1.80
C ILE A 59 2.28 -1.08 1.74
N THR A 60 1.33 -0.31 2.25
CA THR A 60 -0.11 -0.52 2.06
C THR A 60 -0.63 0.42 0.98
N TYR A 61 -1.40 -0.11 0.04
CA TYR A 61 -2.03 0.63 -1.06
C TYR A 61 -3.42 0.09 -1.37
N ASP A 62 -4.18 0.84 -2.18
CA ASP A 62 -5.32 0.32 -2.90
C ASP A 62 -4.88 -0.62 -4.03
N ASP A 63 -5.63 -1.70 -4.22
CA ASP A 63 -5.38 -2.68 -5.26
C ASP A 63 -5.89 -2.16 -6.62
N SER A 64 -5.03 -1.40 -7.33
CA SER A 64 -5.27 -0.93 -8.70
C SER A 64 -4.23 -1.48 -9.69
N GLU A 65 -4.59 -1.51 -10.97
CA GLU A 65 -3.66 -1.95 -12.03
C GLU A 65 -2.44 -1.02 -12.11
N GLU A 66 -2.63 0.29 -11.93
CA GLU A 66 -1.56 1.29 -11.96
C GLU A 66 -0.52 1.07 -10.85
N ILE A 67 -0.97 0.78 -9.62
CA ILE A 67 -0.07 0.49 -8.51
C ILE A 67 0.66 -0.84 -8.73
N ARG A 68 -0.04 -1.87 -9.23
CA ARG A 68 0.59 -3.16 -9.56
C ARG A 68 1.70 -3.01 -10.60
N ASP A 69 1.45 -2.21 -11.63
CA ASP A 69 2.42 -1.96 -12.70
C ASP A 69 3.60 -1.12 -12.21
N SER A 70 3.34 -0.08 -11.42
CA SER A 70 4.38 0.77 -10.82
C SER A 70 5.32 -0.03 -9.91
N PHE A 71 4.78 -0.99 -9.15
CA PHE A 71 5.50 -1.84 -8.21
C PHE A 71 5.76 -3.26 -8.74
N ASN A 72 5.86 -3.46 -10.05
CA ASN A 72 6.13 -4.77 -10.67
C ASN A 72 7.44 -5.45 -10.23
N PHE A 73 8.33 -4.70 -9.57
CA PHE A 73 9.61 -5.17 -9.05
C PHE A 73 9.53 -5.67 -7.60
N ALA A 74 8.39 -5.46 -6.94
CA ALA A 74 8.15 -5.83 -5.55
C ALA A 74 7.33 -7.12 -5.45
N TYR A 75 7.35 -7.75 -4.28
CA TYR A 75 6.40 -8.80 -3.95
C TYR A 75 5.05 -8.17 -3.61
N GLN A 76 3.99 -8.70 -4.24
CA GLN A 76 2.64 -8.13 -4.16
C GLN A 76 1.68 -9.15 -3.54
N PHE A 77 0.92 -8.71 -2.54
CA PHE A 77 -0.05 -9.53 -1.82
C PHE A 77 -1.39 -8.82 -1.80
N ALA A 78 -2.31 -9.27 -2.65
CA ALA A 78 -3.68 -8.78 -2.64
C ALA A 78 -4.41 -9.33 -1.40
N TRP A 79 -5.06 -8.43 -0.68
CA TRP A 79 -5.82 -8.72 0.53
C TRP A 79 -7.20 -8.09 0.42
N THR A 80 -8.24 -8.90 0.52
CA THR A 80 -9.62 -8.42 0.52
C THR A 80 -10.16 -8.41 1.95
N LEU A 81 -10.37 -7.22 2.51
CA LEU A 81 -11.12 -7.08 3.76
C LEU A 81 -12.61 -7.05 3.46
N GLN A 82 -13.30 -8.13 3.81
CA GLN A 82 -14.74 -8.08 3.90
C GLN A 82 -15.10 -7.36 5.21
N TYR A 83 -15.44 -6.07 5.12
CA TYR A 83 -15.95 -5.30 6.26
C TYR A 83 -17.28 -5.92 6.75
N GLY A 84 -17.18 -6.81 7.73
CA GLY A 84 -18.31 -7.49 8.35
C GLY A 84 -19.05 -6.60 9.33
N MET A 85 -19.71 -5.54 8.87
CA MET A 85 -20.66 -4.77 9.69
C MET A 85 -21.77 -4.02 8.92
N ASN A 86 -21.95 -4.24 7.60
CA ASN A 86 -22.97 -3.56 6.79
C ASN A 86 -24.13 -4.46 6.28
N ASN A 87 -24.41 -5.58 6.94
CA ASN A 87 -25.52 -6.48 6.54
C ASN A 87 -26.92 -5.98 6.89
N TYR A 88 -27.12 -4.76 7.41
CA TYR A 88 -28.46 -4.35 7.81
C TYR A 88 -29.33 -3.74 6.69
N LYS A 89 -28.80 -3.14 5.61
CA LYS A 89 -29.64 -2.55 4.54
C LYS A 89 -29.05 -2.45 3.12
N LYS A 90 -27.88 -3.02 2.79
CA LYS A 90 -27.35 -3.03 1.40
C LYS A 90 -26.75 -4.39 1.05
N SER A 91 -27.19 -4.95 -0.07
CA SER A 91 -26.80 -6.29 -0.58
C SER A 91 -25.38 -6.38 -1.14
N PHE A 92 -24.63 -5.27 -1.16
CA PHE A 92 -23.22 -5.23 -1.55
C PHE A 92 -22.50 -4.27 -0.62
N ALA A 93 -21.63 -4.80 0.25
CA ALA A 93 -20.56 -4.01 0.83
C ALA A 93 -19.47 -3.86 -0.24
N GLU A 94 -19.00 -2.65 -0.49
CA GLU A 94 -17.82 -2.45 -1.34
C GLU A 94 -16.66 -3.25 -0.73
N LYS A 95 -16.10 -4.17 -1.51
CA LYS A 95 -14.91 -4.92 -1.11
C LYS A 95 -13.75 -3.93 -1.17
N GLY A 96 -13.19 -3.58 0.00
CA GLY A 96 -11.90 -2.94 0.04
C GLY A 96 -10.86 -3.94 -0.46
N ASN A 97 -10.33 -3.70 -1.66
CA ASN A 97 -9.21 -4.46 -2.18
C ASN A 97 -7.95 -3.69 -1.78
N GLU A 98 -7.22 -4.22 -0.80
CA GLU A 98 -5.94 -3.67 -0.36
C GLU A 98 -4.80 -4.47 -1.01
N LEU A 99 -3.69 -3.79 -1.25
CA LEU A 99 -2.47 -4.37 -1.78
C LEU A 99 -1.33 -4.12 -0.80
N ILE A 100 -0.72 -5.20 -0.33
CA ILE A 100 0.50 -5.14 0.47
C ILE A 100 1.69 -5.38 -0.47
N LEU A 101 2.67 -4.48 -0.44
CA LEU A 101 3.87 -4.53 -1.25
C LEU A 101 5.11 -4.65 -0.36
N THR A 102 6.06 -5.53 -0.72
CA THR A 102 7.35 -5.66 0.00
C THR A 102 8.52 -5.83 -0.96
N ASN A 103 9.71 -5.32 -0.63
CA ASN A 103 10.96 -5.64 -1.38
C ASN A 103 11.67 -6.91 -0.90
N TYR A 104 11.14 -7.56 0.14
CA TYR A 104 11.67 -8.80 0.66
C TYR A 104 10.65 -9.92 0.52
N ARG A 105 11.15 -11.14 0.43
CA ARG A 105 10.32 -12.33 0.30
C ARG A 105 9.64 -12.64 1.63
N VAL A 106 8.31 -12.54 1.65
CA VAL A 106 7.51 -13.07 2.75
C VAL A 106 7.27 -14.55 2.47
N ALA A 107 7.58 -15.42 3.44
CA ALA A 107 7.19 -16.83 3.32
C ALA A 107 5.65 -16.88 3.26
N LYS A 108 5.09 -17.52 2.23
CA LYS A 108 3.63 -17.74 2.16
C LYS A 108 3.17 -18.33 3.49
N GLN A 109 2.10 -17.77 4.06
CA GLN A 109 1.40 -18.43 5.15
C GLN A 109 1.10 -19.86 4.69
N VAL A 110 1.74 -20.83 5.34
CA VAL A 110 1.28 -22.22 5.28
C VAL A 110 -0.14 -22.16 5.81
N ASN A 111 -1.12 -22.58 5.00
CA ASN A 111 -2.44 -22.85 5.52
C ASN A 111 -2.26 -23.84 6.66
N LEU A 112 -2.33 -23.36 7.91
CA LEU A 112 -2.51 -24.21 9.06
C LEU A 112 -3.95 -24.71 8.97
N SER A 113 -4.21 -25.60 8.00
CA SER A 113 -5.39 -26.44 8.05
C SER A 113 -5.23 -27.23 9.34
N THR A 114 -6.09 -26.91 10.31
CA THR A 114 -6.29 -27.63 11.56
C THR A 114 -6.11 -29.12 11.29
N ARG A 115 -5.05 -29.71 11.86
CA ARG A 115 -4.98 -31.17 11.95
C ARG A 115 -6.05 -31.56 12.96
N GLU A 116 -7.11 -32.20 12.47
CA GLU A 116 -7.97 -33.05 13.29
C GLU A 116 -7.17 -34.24 13.83
#